data_AF-A0A168EM28-F1
#
_entry.id   AF-A0A168EM28-F1
#
_cell.length_a   1.000
_cell.length_b   1.000
_cell.length_c   1.000
_cell.angle_alpha   90.00
_cell.angle_beta   90.00
_cell.angle_gamma   90.00
#
_symmetry.space_group_name_H-M   'P 1'
#
loop_
_entity.id
_entity.type
_entity.pdbx_description
1 polymer ?
#
loop_
_entity_poly.entity_id
_entity_poly.type
_entity_poly.pdbx_seq_one_letter_code
_entity_poly.pdbx_strand_id
1 'polypeptide(L)'
;MAASVKLVGFCFICKAIYDKENQKVSTFGVNKTNLESWQQKVGGITVGDRLCEKHFAPHDVIKGSFVLDYFCPYKRWRLAENAIPQYFLSKFTACFSF
;
A
#
# COMPACT_ATOMS: atom_id res chain seq x y z
N MET A 1 -29.64 -2.69 13.04
CA MET A 1 -28.76 -3.77 12.56
C MET A 1 -27.35 -3.20 12.43
N ALA A 2 -26.40 -3.58 13.30
CA ALA A 2 -25.01 -3.19 13.13
C ALA A 2 -24.45 -3.95 11.92
N ALA A 3 -24.28 -3.26 10.79
CA ALA A 3 -23.55 -3.81 9.67
C ALA A 3 -22.17 -4.21 10.18
N SER A 4 -21.85 -5.51 10.11
CA SER A 4 -20.51 -6.00 10.41
C SER A 4 -19.59 -5.52 9.28
N VAL A 5 -19.08 -4.29 9.44
CA VAL A 5 -18.13 -3.69 8.51
C VAL A 5 -16.91 -4.60 8.48
N LYS A 6 -16.80 -5.43 7.43
CA LYS A 6 -15.59 -6.22 7.18
C LYS A 6 -14.50 -5.22 6.79
N LEU A 7 -13.78 -4.71 7.79
CA LEU A 7 -12.60 -3.87 7.60
C LEU A 7 -11.57 -4.68 6.77
N VAL A 8 -11.35 -4.31 5.51
CA VAL A 8 -10.49 -5.10 4.59
C VAL A 8 -9.04 -4.62 4.63
N GLY A 9 -8.79 -3.35 4.94
CA GLY A 9 -7.43 -2.85 5.13
C GLY A 9 -7.39 -1.46 5.73
N PHE A 10 -6.52 -1.30 6.73
CA PHE A 10 -6.09 -0.01 7.24
C PHE A 10 -4.74 0.33 6.63
N CYS A 11 -4.57 1.55 6.10
CA CYS A 11 -3.25 2.03 5.69
C CYS A 11 -2.60 2.81 6.84
N PHE A 12 -1.43 2.35 7.26
CA PHE A 12 -0.67 2.97 8.35
C PHE A 12 -0.31 4.44 8.08
N ILE A 13 -0.01 4.80 6.82
CA ILE A 13 0.37 6.17 6.42
C ILE A 13 -0.87 7.05 6.22
N CYS A 14 -1.85 6.60 5.42
CA CYS A 14 -3.07 7.38 5.17
C CYS A 14 -3.94 7.55 6.42
N LYS A 15 -3.78 6.69 7.44
CA LYS A 15 -4.70 6.52 8.57
C LYS A 15 -6.15 6.34 8.10
N ALA A 16 -6.31 5.76 6.92
CA ALA A 16 -7.60 5.56 6.26
C ALA A 16 -7.96 4.09 6.32
N ILE A 17 -9.24 3.84 6.60
CA ILE A 17 -9.85 2.52 6.55
C ILE A 17 -10.49 2.37 5.17
N TYR A 18 -10.15 1.29 4.47
CA TYR A 18 -10.74 0.95 3.19
C TYR A 18 -11.82 -0.12 3.39
N ASP A 19 -13.04 0.22 2.98
CA ASP A 19 -14.16 -0.70 2.93
C ASP A 19 -14.24 -1.44 1.58
N LYS A 20 -14.61 -2.73 1.62
CA LYS A 20 -14.67 -3.60 0.45
C LYS A 20 -15.70 -3.16 -0.58
N GLU A 21 -16.77 -2.50 -0.15
CA GLU A 21 -17.86 -2.06 -1.03
C GLU A 21 -17.55 -0.75 -1.73
N ASN A 22 -16.82 0.16 -1.07
CA ASN A 22 -16.68 1.52 -1.57
C ASN A 22 -15.32 1.82 -2.24
N GLN A 23 -14.25 1.07 -1.95
CA GLN A 23 -12.94 1.36 -2.53
C GLN A 23 -12.14 0.09 -2.86
N LYS A 24 -11.88 -0.12 -4.16
CA LYS A 24 -10.96 -1.16 -4.68
C LYS A 24 -9.49 -0.78 -4.46
N VAL A 25 -9.10 -0.43 -3.23
CA VAL A 25 -7.71 -0.10 -2.90
C VAL A 25 -7.03 -1.36 -2.37
N SER A 26 -5.98 -1.80 -3.04
CA SER A 26 -5.16 -2.91 -2.59
C SER A 26 -4.26 -2.45 -1.44
N THR A 27 -4.16 -3.29 -0.40
CA THR A 27 -3.24 -3.07 0.72
C THR A 27 -2.22 -4.20 0.79
N PHE A 28 -0.98 -3.84 1.13
CA PHE A 28 0.15 -4.74 1.21
C PHE A 28 0.72 -4.73 2.61
N GLY A 29 0.90 -5.93 3.18
CA GLY A 29 1.38 -6.11 4.54
C GLY A 29 2.90 -6.07 4.63
N VAL A 30 3.41 -5.49 5.72
CA VAL A 30 4.81 -5.58 6.10
C VAL A 30 5.12 -7.01 6.52
N ASN A 31 6.18 -7.57 5.94
CA ASN A 31 6.75 -8.86 6.28
C ASN A 31 8.16 -8.66 6.85
N LYS A 32 8.79 -9.73 7.33
CA LYS A 32 10.13 -9.63 7.95
C LYS A 32 11.22 -9.19 6.96
N THR A 33 11.06 -9.52 5.68
CA THR A 33 12.04 -9.24 4.63
C THR A 33 12.03 -7.77 4.23
N ASN A 34 10.85 -7.13 4.15
CA ASN A 34 10.72 -5.74 3.74
C ASN A 34 10.66 -4.76 4.93
N LEU A 35 10.57 -5.25 6.17
CA LEU A 35 10.47 -4.44 7.38
C LEU A 35 11.58 -3.39 7.45
N GLU A 36 12.83 -3.80 7.31
CA GLU A 36 13.98 -2.89 7.44
C GLU A 36 13.92 -1.76 6.41
N SER A 37 13.72 -2.09 5.13
CA SER A 37 13.64 -1.12 4.05
C SER A 37 12.42 -0.19 4.19
N TRP A 38 11.30 -0.70 4.71
CA TRP A 38 10.10 0.11 4.92
C TRP A 38 10.24 0.99 6.16
N GLN A 39 10.88 0.53 7.24
CA GLN A 39 11.14 1.33 8.45
C GLN A 39 12.06 2.53 8.19
N GLN A 40 13.02 2.38 7.26
CA GLN A 40 13.86 3.50 6.82
C GLN A 40 13.08 4.64 6.15
N LYS A 41 11.90 4.33 5.57
CA LYS A 41 11.04 5.31 4.91
C LYS A 41 9.84 5.71 5.76
N VAL A 42 9.34 4.80 6.59
CA VAL A 42 8.13 4.94 7.39
C VAL A 42 8.48 4.68 8.85
N GLY A 43 8.70 5.75 9.60
CA GLY A 43 8.98 5.64 11.03
C GLY A 43 7.86 4.93 11.79
N GLY A 44 8.22 3.93 12.60
CA GLY A 44 7.30 3.24 13.51
C GLY A 44 6.39 2.19 12.84
N ILE A 45 6.64 1.81 11.60
CA ILE A 45 5.93 0.69 10.97
C ILE A 45 6.44 -0.65 11.51
N THR A 46 5.54 -1.60 11.71
CA THR A 46 5.82 -2.92 12.29
C THR A 46 5.30 -4.05 11.40
N VAL A 47 5.77 -5.28 11.67
CA VAL A 47 5.30 -6.46 10.95
C VAL A 47 3.80 -6.64 11.18
N GLY A 48 3.03 -6.81 10.11
CA GLY A 48 1.58 -6.92 10.16
C GLY A 48 0.84 -5.62 9.86
N ASP A 49 1.51 -4.46 9.96
CA ASP A 49 0.97 -3.21 9.41
C ASP A 49 0.78 -3.32 7.90
N ARG A 50 -0.12 -2.52 7.35
CA ARG A 50 -0.41 -2.51 5.92
C ARG A 50 -0.33 -1.11 5.34
N LEU A 51 0.13 -1.02 4.10
CA LEU A 51 0.17 0.20 3.30
C LEU A 51 -0.68 0.02 2.05
N CYS A 52 -1.37 1.07 1.61
CA CYS A 52 -2.11 1.04 0.36
C CYS A 52 -1.18 1.20 -0.85
N GLU A 53 -1.62 0.70 -2.01
CA GLU A 53 -0.91 0.78 -3.30
C GLU A 53 -0.43 2.19 -3.68
N LYS A 54 -1.11 3.24 -3.20
CA LYS A 54 -0.78 4.65 -3.50
C LYS A 54 0.59 5.07 -2.97
N HIS A 55 1.15 4.34 -2.00
CA HIS A 55 2.46 4.64 -1.44
C HIS A 55 3.61 4.02 -2.25
N PHE A 56 3.31 3.14 -3.21
CA PHE A 56 4.30 2.45 -4.02
C PHE A 56 4.34 3.01 -5.43
N ALA A 57 5.46 2.81 -6.13
CA ALA A 57 5.51 3.15 -7.53
C ALA A 57 4.53 2.27 -8.33
N PRO A 58 3.88 2.80 -9.39
CA PRO A 58 2.94 2.01 -10.19
C PRO A 58 3.55 0.74 -10.79
N HIS A 59 4.86 0.75 -11.08
CA HIS A 59 5.59 -0.39 -11.62
C HIS A 59 5.92 -1.45 -10.56
N ASP A 60 6.03 -1.06 -9.29
CA ASP A 60 6.25 -1.99 -8.18
C ASP A 60 4.99 -2.78 -7.84
N VAL A 61 3.82 -2.28 -8.25
CA VAL A 61 2.52 -2.92 -8.03
C VAL A 61 2.22 -3.87 -9.20
N ILE A 62 2.50 -5.15 -8.98
CA ILE A 62 2.29 -6.22 -9.95
C ILE A 62 0.82 -6.63 -9.95
N LYS A 63 0.09 -6.19 -10.97
CA LYS A 63 -1.36 -6.45 -11.14
C LYS A 63 -1.67 -7.73 -11.91
N GLY A 64 -0.67 -8.32 -12.56
CA GLY A 64 -0.80 -9.47 -13.43
C GLY A 64 0.53 -9.81 -14.09
N SER A 65 0.51 -10.77 -15.00
CA SER A 65 1.67 -11.13 -15.81
C SER A 65 1.27 -11.30 -17.27
N PHE A 66 2.23 -11.08 -18.17
CA PHE A 66 2.06 -11.41 -19.58
C PHE A 66 2.44 -12.86 -19.84
N VAL A 67 1.61 -13.56 -20.60
CA VAL A 67 1.87 -14.92 -21.10
C VAL A 67 1.65 -14.90 -22.61
N LEU A 68 2.72 -15.09 -23.39
CA LEU A 68 2.66 -15.14 -24.86
C LEU A 68 1.81 -13.98 -25.44
N ASP A 69 2.10 -12.75 -25.00
CA ASP A 69 1.42 -11.48 -25.36
C ASP A 69 0.01 -11.25 -24.77
N TYR A 70 -0.54 -12.19 -24.00
CA TYR A 70 -1.81 -12.00 -23.30
C TYR A 70 -1.60 -11.53 -21.85
N PHE A 71 -2.28 -10.46 -21.45
CA PHE A 71 -2.25 -9.97 -20.06
C PHE A 71 -3.20 -10.76 -19.16
N CYS A 72 -2.64 -11.52 -18.21
CA CYS A 72 -3.37 -12.27 -17.21
C CYS A 72 -3.43 -11.48 -15.88
N PRO A 73 -4.57 -10.84 -15.54
CA PRO A 73 -4.70 -10.12 -14.28
C PRO A 73 -4.71 -11.09 -13.08
N TYR A 74 -4.00 -10.74 -12.01
CA TYR A 74 -4.02 -11.50 -10.77
C TYR A 74 -5.26 -11.17 -9.94
N LYS A 75 -5.87 -12.22 -9.34
CA LYS A 75 -6.96 -12.06 -8.36
C LYS A 75 -6.55 -11.25 -7.13
N ARG A 76 -5.25 -11.25 -6.80
CA ARG A 76 -4.64 -10.41 -5.76
C ARG A 76 -3.38 -9.80 -6.32
N TRP A 77 -3.26 -8.48 -6.24
CA TRP A 77 -2.06 -7.78 -6.65
C TRP A 77 -0.92 -8.12 -5.70
N ARG A 78 0.31 -8.02 -6.22
CA ARG A 78 1.54 -8.28 -5.47
C ARG A 78 2.43 -7.05 -5.53
N LEU A 79 3.33 -6.93 -4.57
CA LEU A 79 4.44 -5.99 -4.68
C LEU A 79 5.66 -6.72 -5.24
N ALA A 80 6.48 -5.99 -6.00
CA ALA A 80 7.82 -6.42 -6.34
C ALA A 80 8.64 -6.68 -5.05
N GLU A 81 9.60 -7.59 -5.13
CA GLU A 81 10.35 -8.08 -3.96
C GLU A 81 11.04 -6.95 -3.17
N ASN A 82 11.55 -5.95 -3.88
CA ASN A 82 12.26 -4.80 -3.31
C ASN A 82 11.44 -3.51 -3.34
N ALA A 83 10.11 -3.61 -3.51
CA ALA A 83 9.24 -2.45 -3.51
C ALA A 83 9.29 -1.76 -2.15
N ILE A 84 9.65 -0.48 -2.15
CA ILE A 84 9.63 0.37 -0.97
C ILE A 84 8.55 1.45 -1.10
N PRO A 85 7.92 1.87 0.00
CA PRO A 85 7.02 3.00 -0.04
C PRO A 85 7.82 4.28 -0.35
N GLN A 86 7.38 5.02 -1.37
CA GLN A 86 8.03 6.23 -1.88
C GLN A 86 7.15 7.47 -1.69
N TYR A 87 5.83 7.32 -1.85
CA TYR A 87 4.91 8.45 -1.81
C TYR A 87 4.32 8.61 -0.42
N PHE A 88 4.94 9.46 0.39
CA PHE A 88 4.38 9.90 1.66
C PHE A 88 3.63 11.19 1.38
N LEU A 89 2.32 11.24 1.65
CA LEU A 89 1.57 12.49 1.55
C LEU A 89 2.24 13.49 2.49
N SER A 90 3.07 14.37 1.94
CA SER A 90 3.68 15.48 2.64
C SER A 90 2.56 16.42 3.03
N LYS A 91 2.03 16.30 4.25
CA LYS A 91 1.47 17.46 4.94
C LYS A 91 2.62 18.37 5.37
N PHE A 92 3.36 18.89 4.38
CA PHE A 92 4.27 20.01 4.53
C PHE A 92 3.76 21.11 3.59
N THR A 93 2.58 21.64 3.90
CA THR A 93 2.39 23.09 3.78
C THR A 93 3.05 23.71 5.00
N ALA A 94 4.38 23.60 5.11
CA ALA A 94 5.14 24.52 5.93
C ALA A 94 5.49 25.69 5.01
N CYS A 95 4.88 26.82 5.33
CA CYS A 95 5.27 28.18 4.99
C CYS A 95 6.73 28.29 4.50
N PHE A 96 6.93 28.52 3.20
CA PHE A 96 8.14 29.18 2.73
C PHE A 96 7.83 30.68 2.70
N SER A 97 8.07 31.35 3.82
CA SER A 97 8.36 32.78 3.81
C SER A 97 9.84 32.93 3.48
N PHE A 98 10.14 33.57 2.36
CA PHE A 98 11.36 34.33 2.14
C PHE A 98 10.95 35.69 1.57
#